data_AF-A0A356WXF3-F1
#
_entry.id   AF-A0A356WXF3-F1
#
_cell.length_a   1.000
_cell.length_b   1.000
_cell.length_c   1.000
_cell.angle_alpha   90.00
_cell.angle_beta   90.00
_cell.angle_gamma   90.00
#
_symmetry.space_group_name_H-M   'P 1'
#
loop_
_entity.id
_entity.type
_entity.pdbx_description
1 polymer ?
#
loop_
_entity_poly.entity_id
_entity_poly.type
_entity_poly.pdbx_seq_one_letter_code
_entity_poly.pdbx_strand_id
1 'polypeptide(L)'
;ALMKNQVDAMRNFSEEDGVAHFLNSSLNKQEIEKVKQDIVSGKTKLLYVAPESLTKMENIDFLQNVPISFYAVDEAHCISEWG
;
A
#
# COMPACT_ATOMS: atom_id res chain seq x y z
N ALA A 1 2.35 -8.44 -10.42
CA ALA A 1 3.59 -9.24 -10.44
C ALA A 1 4.75 -8.50 -9.76
N LEU A 2 5.07 -7.26 -10.14
CA LEU A 2 6.21 -6.50 -9.58
C LEU A 2 6.03 -6.08 -8.11
N MET A 3 4.87 -5.50 -7.77
CA MET A 3 4.58 -5.03 -6.40
C MET A 3 4.68 -6.15 -5.35
N LYS A 4 4.17 -7.34 -5.67
CA LYS A 4 4.25 -8.50 -4.78
C LYS A 4 5.70 -8.92 -4.53
N ASN A 5 6.53 -8.94 -5.57
CA ASN A 5 7.95 -9.30 -5.43
C ASN A 5 8.73 -8.27 -4.59
N GLN A 6 8.40 -6.98 -4.68
CA GLN A 6 9.04 -5.94 -3.86
C GLN A 6 8.61 -6.05 -2.39
N VAL A 7 7.32 -6.29 -2.11
CA VAL A 7 6.83 -6.50 -0.75
C VAL A 7 7.40 -7.80 -0.15
N ASP A 8 7.40 -8.90 -0.90
CA ASP A 8 7.96 -10.18 -0.45
C ASP A 8 9.47 -10.07 -0.21
N ALA A 9 10.21 -9.31 -1.03
CA ALA A 9 11.62 -9.02 -0.79
C ALA A 9 11.82 -8.23 0.52
N MET A 10 11.05 -7.15 0.75
CA MET A 10 11.18 -6.37 1.97
C MET A 10 10.78 -7.15 3.23
N ARG A 11 9.73 -7.99 3.15
CA ARG A 11 9.33 -8.89 4.24
C ARG A 11 10.41 -9.94 4.53
N ASN A 12 11.16 -10.39 3.54
CA ASN A 12 12.31 -11.29 3.75
C ASN A 12 13.52 -10.60 4.39
N PHE A 13 13.65 -9.27 4.28
CA PHE A 13 14.72 -8.49 4.92
C PHE A 13 14.35 -7.96 6.31
N SER A 14 13.08 -7.96 6.69
CA SER A 14 12.61 -7.52 8.00
C SER A 14 12.19 -8.71 8.87
N GLU A 15 12.68 -8.77 10.11
CA GLU A 15 12.26 -9.80 11.09
C GLU A 15 10.77 -9.70 11.48
N GLU A 16 10.10 -8.60 11.13
CA GLU A 16 8.70 -8.33 11.45
C GLU A 16 7.80 -8.39 10.20
N ASP A 17 6.93 -9.39 10.15
CA ASP A 17 5.86 -9.45 9.14
C ASP A 17 4.93 -8.24 9.28
N GLY A 18 4.55 -7.57 8.18
CA GLY A 18 3.67 -6.39 8.19
C GLY A 18 4.35 -5.02 8.24
N VAL A 19 5.68 -4.95 8.22
CA VAL A 19 6.44 -3.69 8.02
C VAL A 19 6.15 -3.08 6.65
N ALA A 20 6.00 -3.93 5.62
CA ALA A 20 5.57 -3.55 4.29
C ALA A 20 4.26 -4.24 3.91
N HIS A 21 3.30 -3.46 3.42
CA HIS A 21 2.02 -3.94 2.90
C HIS A 21 1.76 -3.44 1.48
N PHE A 22 0.85 -4.11 0.78
CA PHE A 22 0.30 -3.62 -0.47
C PHE A 22 -1.23 -3.54 -0.39
N LEU A 23 -1.84 -2.64 -1.16
CA LEU A 23 -3.27 -2.47 -1.29
C LEU A 23 -3.63 -2.42 -2.78
N ASN A 24 -4.22 -3.51 -3.29
CA ASN A 24 -4.62 -3.66 -4.69
C ASN A 24 -5.89 -4.52 -4.79
N SER A 25 -6.39 -4.70 -6.01
CA SER A 25 -7.61 -5.48 -6.27
C SER A 25 -7.51 -6.99 -5.99
N SER A 26 -6.31 -7.53 -5.72
CA SER A 26 -6.13 -8.96 -5.42
C SER A 26 -6.42 -9.33 -3.95
N LEU A 27 -6.49 -8.35 -3.05
CA LEU A 27 -6.79 -8.60 -1.65
C LEU A 27 -8.28 -8.78 -1.42
N ASN A 28 -8.63 -9.75 -0.58
CA ASN A 28 -9.97 -9.92 -0.06
C ASN A 28 -10.23 -8.95 1.11
N LYS A 29 -11.49 -8.86 1.55
CA LYS A 29 -11.91 -7.93 2.60
C LYS A 29 -11.17 -8.13 3.94
N GLN A 30 -10.89 -9.37 4.33
CA GLN A 30 -10.19 -9.66 5.59
C GLN A 30 -8.72 -9.23 5.52
N GLU A 31 -8.08 -9.41 4.36
CA GLU A 31 -6.71 -8.97 4.12
C GLU A 31 -6.60 -7.45 4.12
N ILE A 32 -7.54 -6.75 3.47
CA ILE A 32 -7.62 -5.29 3.48
C ILE A 32 -7.76 -4.77 4.92
N GLU A 33 -8.65 -5.38 5.70
CA GLU A 33 -8.86 -4.98 7.09
C GLU A 33 -7.58 -5.18 7.92
N LYS A 34 -6.88 -6.30 7.72
CA LYS A 34 -5.60 -6.56 8.39
C LYS A 34 -4.55 -5.51 8.03
N VAL A 35 -4.43 -5.13 6.76
CA VAL A 35 -3.55 -4.06 6.30
C VAL A 35 -3.90 -2.73 6.97
N LYS A 36 -5.18 -2.36 6.99
CA LYS A 36 -5.65 -1.11 7.64
C LYS A 36 -5.32 -1.07 9.13
N GLN A 37 -5.51 -2.19 9.84
CA GLN A 37 -5.16 -2.31 11.26
C GLN A 37 -3.66 -2.17 11.52
N ASP A 38 -2.83 -2.81 10.69
CA ASP A 38 -1.37 -2.71 10.82
C ASP A 38 -0.85 -1.29 10.52
N ILE A 39 -1.51 -0.56 9.62
CA ILE A 39 -1.23 0.86 9.36
C ILE A 39 -1.60 1.72 10.56
N VAL A 40 -2.82 1.58 11.09
CA VAL A 40 -3.31 2.38 12.23
C VAL A 40 -2.49 2.12 13.49
N SER A 41 -2.03 0.88 13.70
CA SER A 41 -1.14 0.54 14.82
C SER A 41 0.30 1.06 14.67
N GLY A 42 0.64 1.66 13.52
CA GLY A 42 1.98 2.19 13.23
C GLY A 42 3.03 1.11 12.94
N LYS A 43 2.60 -0.14 12.77
CA LYS A 43 3.47 -1.27 12.40
C LYS A 43 3.96 -1.14 10.97
N THR A 44 3.07 -0.76 10.06
CA THR A 44 3.40 -0.58 8.65
C THR A 44 4.23 0.69 8.45
N LYS A 45 5.40 0.52 7.84
CA LYS A 45 6.31 1.62 7.48
C LYS A 45 6.25 1.96 6.00
N LEU A 46 5.88 0.99 5.16
CA LEU A 46 5.74 1.18 3.72
C LEU A 46 4.45 0.54 3.22
N LEU A 47 3.66 1.32 2.49
CA LEU A 47 2.44 0.87 1.84
C LEU A 47 2.53 1.10 0.34
N TYR A 48 2.48 0.02 -0.43
CA TYR A 48 2.28 0.07 -1.87
C TYR A 48 0.79 0.13 -2.19
N VAL A 49 0.37 1.07 -3.02
CA VAL A 49 -1.04 1.19 -3.42
C VAL A 49 -1.10 1.17 -4.94
N ALA A 50 -1.96 0.31 -5.49
CA ALA A 50 -2.24 0.32 -6.91
C ALA A 50 -3.19 1.49 -7.26
N PRO A 51 -3.05 2.16 -8.41
CA PRO A 51 -3.87 3.33 -8.77
C PRO A 51 -5.38 3.07 -8.64
N GLU A 52 -5.86 1.90 -9.07
CA GLU A 52 -7.27 1.52 -8.99
C GLU A 52 -7.79 1.33 -7.55
N SER A 53 -6.90 1.04 -6.60
CA SER A 53 -7.23 0.99 -5.18
C SER A 53 -7.19 2.37 -4.54
N LEU A 54 -6.29 3.25 -5.00
CA LEU A 54 -6.16 4.61 -4.48
C LEU A 54 -7.37 5.48 -4.84
N THR A 55 -7.97 5.29 -6.01
CA THR A 55 -9.13 6.08 -6.47
C THR A 55 -10.44 5.76 -5.73
N LYS A 56 -10.48 4.72 -4.89
CA LYS A 56 -11.65 4.39 -4.08
C LYS A 56 -11.78 5.38 -2.92
N MET A 57 -12.92 6.06 -2.84
CA MET A 57 -13.22 7.02 -1.76
C MET A 57 -12.95 6.47 -0.36
N GLU A 58 -13.33 5.22 -0.09
CA GLU A 58 -13.06 4.55 1.20
C GLU A 58 -11.59 4.48 1.59
N ASN A 59 -10.68 4.42 0.61
CA ASN A 59 -9.24 4.35 0.85
C ASN A 59 -8.65 5.76 0.94
N ILE A 60 -9.16 6.71 0.17
CA ILE A 60 -8.81 8.13 0.30
C ILE A 60 -9.14 8.63 1.71
N ASP A 61 -10.39 8.41 2.14
CA ASP A 61 -10.87 8.82 3.47
C ASP A 61 -10.04 8.16 4.58
N PHE A 62 -9.69 6.87 4.42
CA PHE A 62 -8.81 6.18 5.34
C PHE A 62 -7.41 6.81 5.39
N LEU A 63 -6.76 7.02 4.25
CA LEU A 63 -5.41 7.57 4.17
C LEU A 63 -5.33 9.02 4.67
N GLN A 64 -6.39 9.81 4.52
CA GLN A 64 -6.48 11.15 5.10
C GLN A 64 -6.42 11.17 6.63
N ASN A 65 -6.79 10.06 7.29
CA ASN A 65 -6.74 9.91 8.74
C ASN A 65 -5.44 9.23 9.24
N VAL A 66 -4.54 8.83 8.34
CA VAL A 66 -3.27 8.19 8.68
C VAL A 66 -2.15 9.23 8.63
N PRO A 67 -1.25 9.28 9.65
CA PRO A 67 -0.09 10.17 9.61
C PRO A 67 0.94 9.66 8.59
N ILE A 68 0.88 10.17 7.37
CA ILE A 68 1.77 9.77 6.27
C ILE A 68 2.96 10.73 6.20
N SER A 69 4.17 10.17 6.24
CA SER A 69 5.40 10.96 6.21
C SER A 69 5.73 11.50 4.81
N PHE A 70 5.41 10.75 3.75
CA PHE A 70 5.72 11.09 2.36
C PHE A 70 4.96 10.18 1.37
N TYR A 71 4.78 10.66 0.13
CA TYR A 71 4.23 9.89 -1.00
C TYR A 71 5.24 9.81 -2.14
N ALA A 72 5.55 8.59 -2.58
CA ALA A 72 6.27 8.34 -3.82
C ALA A 72 5.29 7.84 -4.90
N VAL A 73 5.43 8.37 -6.11
CA VAL A 73 4.76 7.85 -7.31
C VAL A 73 5.82 7.20 -8.18
N ASP A 74 5.76 5.88 -8.27
CA ASP A 74 6.63 5.11 -9.15
C ASP A 74 6.10 5.16 -10.60
N GLU A 75 6.99 5.05 -11.59
CA GLU A 75 6.64 5.11 -13.01
C GLU A 75 5.77 6.32 -13.40
N ALA A 76 6.05 7.50 -12.83
CA ALA A 76 5.24 8.71 -13.03
C ALA A 76 5.08 9.13 -14.50
N HIS A 77 5.95 8.66 -15.40
CA HIS A 77 5.80 8.83 -16.85
C HIS A 77 4.51 8.22 -17.41
N CYS A 78 3.99 7.17 -16.77
CA CYS A 78 2.72 6.54 -17.14
C CYS A 78 1.53 7.52 -17.05
N ILE A 79 1.60 8.55 -16.20
CA ILE A 79 0.54 9.56 -16.09
C ILE A 79 0.39 10.32 -17.41
N SER A 80 1.50 10.70 -18.05
CA SER A 80 1.44 11.40 -19.34
C SER A 80 1.12 10.49 -20.53
N GLU A 81 1.48 9.21 -20.44
CA GLU A 81 1.29 8.25 -21.54
C GLU A 81 -0.09 7.61 -21.55
N TRP A 82 -0.74 7.47 -20.37
CA TRP A 82 -1.99 6.74 -20.20
C TRP A 82 -3.13 7.58 -19.62
N GLY A 83 -2.84 8.79 -19.12
CA GLY A 83 -3.80 9.73 -18.54
C GLY A 83 -3.93 9.64 -17.03
#